data_AF-A0A6A4GDA2-F1
#
_entry.id   AF-A0A6A4GDA2-F1
#
_cell.length_a   1.000
_cell.length_b   1.000
_cell.length_c   1.000
_cell.angle_alpha   90.00
_cell.angle_beta   90.00
_cell.angle_gamma   90.00
#
_symmetry.space_group_name_H-M   'P 1'
#
loop_
_entity.id
_entity.type
_entity.pdbx_description
1 polymer ?
#
loop_
_entity_poly.entity_id
_entity_poly.type
_entity_poly.pdbx_seq_one_letter_code
_entity_poly.pdbx_strand_id
1 'polypeptide(L)'
;MSYTYQYFSELRDLRYKAVIPQSYKQLLESLVPRPTNATLPSVPLSSLAAHYNDPAYGNLELCAVDSSLSSHNMSSSCKNLLHDLPLHLPGVTNHSVPTLFARFDSFWIAHLRLEHFNGNLFNVTGYQSATIKDPKQPYWARKATGESPITAEFVYDSEGVVGFGITGGFWGPVGMEVEDPKGKTVKERAEVWYSRK
;
A
#
# COMPACT_ATOMS: atom_id res chain seq x y z
N MET A 1 -23.98 -34.84 -34.61
CA MET A 1 -25.16 -34.16 -34.03
C MET A 1 -25.86 -35.19 -33.16
N SER A 2 -25.95 -35.12 -31.82
CA SER A 2 -25.97 -34.02 -30.83
C SER A 2 -25.19 -34.50 -29.58
N TYR A 3 -24.21 -33.78 -29.03
CA TYR A 3 -24.24 -32.60 -28.15
C TYR A 3 -25.12 -32.71 -26.89
N THR A 4 -24.41 -32.53 -25.76
CA THR A 4 -24.80 -31.94 -24.47
C THR A 4 -25.79 -32.67 -23.58
N TYR A 5 -25.30 -33.23 -22.45
CA TYR A 5 -25.77 -32.99 -21.07
C TYR A 5 -25.12 -33.99 -20.09
N GLN A 6 -23.88 -33.74 -19.66
CA GLN A 6 -23.26 -34.27 -18.43
C GLN A 6 -21.85 -33.65 -18.32
N TYR A 7 -21.72 -32.33 -18.29
CA TYR A 7 -21.88 -31.48 -17.11
C TYR A 7 -21.25 -32.02 -15.80
N PHE A 8 -20.03 -31.54 -15.53
CA PHE A 8 -19.66 -30.91 -14.25
C PHE A 8 -19.49 -31.78 -12.98
N SER A 9 -18.66 -32.84 -13.02
CA SER A 9 -18.15 -33.44 -11.77
C SER A 9 -16.64 -33.67 -11.68
N GLU A 10 -15.85 -33.54 -12.76
CA GLU A 10 -14.45 -34.00 -12.76
C GLU A 10 -13.37 -32.91 -12.66
N LEU A 11 -13.72 -31.65 -12.41
CA LEU A 11 -12.72 -30.56 -12.25
C LEU A 11 -12.47 -30.16 -10.79
N ARG A 12 -12.74 -31.06 -9.84
CA ARG A 12 -12.61 -30.80 -8.40
C ARG A 12 -11.61 -31.71 -7.66
N ASP A 13 -10.54 -32.20 -8.27
CA ASP A 13 -9.41 -32.72 -7.46
C ASP A 13 -8.09 -32.85 -8.24
N LEU A 14 -7.52 -31.72 -8.69
CA LEU A 14 -6.10 -31.70 -8.99
C LEU A 14 -5.41 -30.67 -8.11
N ARG A 15 -5.10 -31.17 -6.91
CA ARG A 15 -4.00 -30.76 -6.04
C ARG A 15 -2.68 -30.77 -6.84
N TYR A 16 -2.49 -29.80 -7.70
CA TYR A 16 -1.16 -29.41 -8.15
C TYR A 16 -0.74 -28.23 -7.27
N LYS A 17 0.20 -28.49 -6.37
CA LYS A 17 1.12 -27.45 -5.88
C LYS A 17 1.76 -26.85 -7.13
N ALA A 18 1.19 -25.76 -7.65
CA ALA A 18 1.75 -25.06 -8.78
C ALA A 18 3.10 -24.50 -8.32
N VAL A 19 4.18 -25.09 -8.82
CA VAL A 19 5.49 -24.45 -8.84
C VAL A 19 5.29 -23.16 -9.60
N ILE A 20 5.34 -22.03 -8.90
CA ILE A 20 5.17 -20.72 -9.51
C ILE A 20 6.33 -20.54 -10.51
N PRO A 21 6.06 -20.39 -11.81
CA PRO A 21 7.11 -20.16 -12.79
C PRO A 21 7.84 -18.86 -12.46
N GLN A 22 9.16 -18.85 -12.59
CA GLN A 22 9.96 -17.64 -12.35
C GLN A 22 9.51 -16.47 -13.24
N SER A 23 8.94 -16.76 -14.41
CA SER A 23 8.30 -15.79 -15.30
C SER A 23 7.04 -15.14 -14.71
N TYR A 24 6.28 -15.82 -13.86
CA TYR A 24 5.14 -15.24 -13.14
C TYR A 24 5.60 -14.38 -11.95
N LYS A 25 6.67 -14.78 -11.26
CA LYS A 25 7.31 -13.94 -10.24
C LYS A 25 7.90 -12.65 -10.86
N GLN A 26 8.54 -12.79 -12.02
CA GLN A 26 9.02 -11.67 -12.83
C GLN A 26 7.87 -10.81 -13.37
N LEU A 27 6.74 -11.40 -13.76
CA LEU A 27 5.55 -10.66 -14.18
C LEU A 27 5.00 -9.80 -13.04
N LEU A 28 4.93 -10.33 -11.82
CA LEU A 28 4.52 -9.59 -10.62
C LEU A 28 5.52 -8.49 -10.23
N GLU A 29 6.81 -8.74 -10.37
CA GLU A 29 7.88 -7.72 -10.20
C GLU A 29 7.87 -6.67 -11.34
N SER A 30 7.26 -6.98 -12.50
CA SER A 30 7.25 -6.12 -13.70
C SER A 30 6.05 -5.19 -13.86
N LEU A 31 5.08 -5.19 -12.95
CA LEU A 31 3.88 -4.33 -13.06
C LEU A 31 4.13 -2.83 -12.78
N VAL A 32 5.35 -2.44 -12.39
CA VAL A 32 6.27 -1.45 -12.99
C VAL A 32 7.38 -1.29 -11.94
N PRO A 33 8.61 -1.79 -12.17
CA PRO A 33 9.70 -1.60 -11.21
C PRO A 33 9.99 -0.11 -11.05
N ARG A 34 10.35 0.32 -9.83
CA ARG A 34 10.76 1.70 -9.55
C ARG A 34 11.80 2.13 -10.60
N PRO A 35 11.62 3.27 -11.30
CA PRO A 35 12.59 3.71 -12.29
C PRO A 35 13.99 3.81 -11.68
N THR A 36 15.01 3.32 -12.39
CA THR A 36 16.41 3.42 -11.95
C THR A 36 16.85 4.87 -11.76
N ASN A 37 16.28 5.78 -12.56
CA ASN A 37 16.47 7.22 -12.47
C ASN A 37 15.25 7.92 -11.84
N ALA A 38 14.65 7.31 -10.81
CA ALA A 38 13.51 7.90 -10.11
C ALA A 38 13.89 9.29 -9.55
N THR A 39 13.12 10.31 -9.92
CA THR A 39 13.28 11.64 -9.35
C THR A 39 12.87 11.63 -7.88
N LEU A 40 13.51 12.45 -7.07
CA LEU A 40 13.14 12.60 -5.66
C LEU A 40 11.77 13.28 -5.53
N PRO A 41 11.05 13.05 -4.41
CA PRO A 41 9.89 13.85 -4.08
C PRO A 41 10.27 15.33 -4.00
N SER A 42 9.30 16.19 -4.31
CA SER A 42 9.53 17.63 -4.40
C SER A 42 9.78 18.28 -3.03
N VAL A 43 9.53 17.54 -1.95
CA VAL A 43 9.82 17.91 -0.57
C VAL A 43 10.54 16.75 0.14
N PRO A 44 11.28 17.00 1.23
CA PRO A 44 11.88 15.92 2.02
C PRO A 44 10.84 14.90 2.51
N LEU A 45 11.23 13.62 2.59
CA LEU A 45 10.34 12.54 3.05
C LEU A 45 9.76 12.84 4.45
N SER A 46 10.56 13.45 5.33
CA SER A 46 10.12 13.85 6.67
C SER A 46 8.99 14.88 6.65
N SER A 47 8.92 15.74 5.63
CA SER A 47 7.82 16.69 5.47
C SER A 47 6.50 16.02 5.06
N LEU A 48 6.55 14.79 4.54
CA LEU A 48 5.39 13.95 4.23
C LEU A 48 4.94 13.11 5.45
N ALA A 49 5.76 12.98 6.49
CA ALA A 49 5.40 12.31 7.73
C ALA A 49 4.55 13.26 8.59
N ALA A 50 3.24 13.09 8.55
CA ALA A 50 2.29 13.98 9.19
C ALA A 50 0.95 13.28 9.46
N HIS A 51 0.04 14.03 10.09
CA HIS A 51 -1.35 13.62 10.22
C HIS A 51 -2.13 14.08 8.99
N TYR A 52 -2.97 13.19 8.49
CA TYR A 52 -3.87 13.42 7.39
C TYR A 52 -5.27 12.98 7.76
N ASN A 53 -6.26 13.51 7.06
CA ASN A 53 -7.65 13.12 7.26
C ASN A 53 -8.40 13.08 5.94
N ASP A 54 -9.19 12.02 5.80
CA ASP A 54 -10.25 11.89 4.82
C ASP A 54 -11.58 11.74 5.59
N PRO A 55 -12.67 12.40 5.18
CA PRO A 55 -13.95 12.33 5.89
C PRO A 55 -14.58 10.92 5.96
N ALA A 56 -14.32 10.07 4.96
CA ALA A 56 -14.87 8.71 4.89
C ALA A 56 -13.93 7.68 5.54
N TYR A 57 -12.62 7.86 5.42
CA TYR A 57 -11.60 6.91 5.89
C TYR A 57 -10.90 7.33 7.18
N GLY A 58 -11.24 8.49 7.75
CA GLY A 58 -10.76 8.92 9.05
C GLY A 58 -9.35 9.49 9.06
N ASN A 59 -8.68 9.40 10.21
CA ASN A 59 -7.33 9.95 10.39
C ASN A 59 -6.27 8.93 9.99
N LEU A 60 -5.23 9.40 9.32
CA LEU A 60 -4.08 8.60 8.95
C LEU A 60 -2.81 9.34 9.37
N GLU A 61 -1.99 8.71 10.21
CA GLU A 61 -0.67 9.23 10.56
C GLU A 61 0.38 8.50 9.71
N LEU A 62 1.08 9.25 8.84
CA LEU A 62 2.17 8.73 8.05
C LEU A 62 3.49 8.87 8.82
N CYS A 63 4.19 7.76 8.99
CA CYS A 63 5.47 7.66 9.70
C CYS A 63 6.59 7.32 8.72
N ALA A 64 7.61 8.17 8.62
CA ALA A 64 8.75 7.94 7.73
C ALA A 64 9.70 6.88 8.27
N VAL A 65 9.97 5.86 7.46
CA VAL A 65 11.04 4.88 7.68
C VAL A 65 12.32 5.47 7.13
N ASP A 66 13.07 6.12 8.01
CA ASP A 66 14.36 6.69 7.67
C ASP A 66 15.34 6.43 8.81
N SER A 67 16.47 5.81 8.50
CA SER A 67 17.55 5.55 9.45
C SER A 67 18.29 6.81 9.88
N SER A 68 18.17 7.90 9.10
CA SER A 68 18.80 9.19 9.34
C SER A 68 17.91 10.19 10.09
N LEU A 69 16.60 9.93 10.17
CA LEU A 69 15.70 10.77 10.96
C LEU A 69 15.88 10.48 12.44
N SER A 70 16.36 11.49 13.16
CA SER A 70 16.45 11.45 14.61
C SER A 70 15.08 11.13 15.20
N SER A 71 15.02 10.07 16.01
CA SER A 71 13.82 9.67 16.73
C SER A 71 13.25 10.81 17.59
N HIS A 72 14.03 11.84 17.90
CA HIS A 72 13.58 13.00 18.68
C HIS A 72 12.45 13.81 18.03
N ASN A 73 12.36 13.86 16.70
CA ASN A 73 11.33 14.64 15.99
C ASN A 73 10.08 13.84 15.60
N MET A 74 10.02 12.57 15.99
CA MET A 74 8.93 11.67 15.64
C MET A 74 7.93 11.54 16.81
N SER A 75 6.63 11.45 16.47
CA SER A 75 5.57 11.22 17.46
C SER A 75 5.78 9.90 18.21
N SER A 76 5.23 9.79 19.42
CA SER A 76 5.25 8.52 20.18
C SER A 76 4.53 7.40 19.44
N SER A 77 3.45 7.72 18.73
CA SER A 77 2.70 6.79 17.89
C SER A 77 3.57 6.23 16.77
N CYS A 78 4.26 7.08 16.02
CA CYS A 78 5.18 6.64 14.98
C CYS A 78 6.38 5.86 15.53
N LYS A 79 6.94 6.23 16.69
CA LYS A 79 7.99 5.45 17.36
C LYS A 79 7.54 4.03 17.65
N ASN A 80 6.36 3.88 18.24
CA ASN A 80 5.82 2.56 18.57
C ASN A 80 5.52 1.77 17.29
N LEU A 81 4.89 2.40 16.29
CA LEU A 81 4.64 1.75 15.01
C LEU A 81 5.94 1.21 14.39
N LEU A 82 6.96 2.06 14.22
CA LEU A 82 8.20 1.66 13.57
C LEU A 82 8.99 0.64 14.38
N HIS A 83 8.93 0.69 15.71
CA HIS A 83 9.52 -0.31 16.59
C HIS A 83 8.84 -1.68 16.45
N ASP A 84 7.51 -1.70 16.30
CA ASP A 84 6.73 -2.94 16.25
C ASP A 84 6.62 -3.52 14.83
N LEU A 85 6.95 -2.73 13.79
CA LEU A 85 6.90 -3.15 12.38
C LEU A 85 7.65 -4.46 12.10
N PRO A 86 8.92 -4.66 12.54
CA PRO A 86 9.64 -5.91 12.27
C PRO A 86 8.96 -7.14 12.91
N LEU A 87 8.24 -6.95 14.02
CA LEU A 87 7.53 -8.01 14.72
C LEU A 87 6.20 -8.33 14.02
N HIS A 88 5.38 -7.31 13.70
CA HIS A 88 4.04 -7.51 13.13
C HIS A 88 4.03 -7.69 11.62
N LEU A 89 4.99 -7.10 10.90
CA LEU A 89 5.14 -7.14 9.45
C LEU A 89 6.56 -7.59 9.04
N PRO A 90 6.97 -8.80 9.43
CA PRO A 90 8.31 -9.31 9.17
C PRO A 90 8.59 -9.36 7.66
N GLY A 91 9.71 -8.77 7.24
CA GLY A 91 10.17 -8.75 5.84
C GLY A 91 9.48 -7.72 4.93
N VAL A 92 8.62 -6.84 5.47
CA VAL A 92 7.87 -5.85 4.67
C VAL A 92 8.64 -4.54 4.46
N THR A 93 9.58 -4.21 5.35
CA THR A 93 10.37 -2.97 5.29
C THR A 93 11.60 -3.10 4.40
N ASN A 94 11.74 -2.22 3.41
CA ASN A 94 12.95 -2.07 2.60
C ASN A 94 13.60 -0.71 2.90
N HIS A 95 14.77 -0.72 3.54
CA HIS A 95 15.47 0.52 3.89
C HIS A 95 16.14 1.22 2.71
N SER A 96 16.16 0.61 1.53
CA SER A 96 16.77 1.17 0.32
C SER A 96 15.84 2.12 -0.44
N VAL A 97 14.54 2.15 -0.09
CA VAL A 97 13.54 2.98 -0.76
C VAL A 97 12.84 3.86 0.28
N PRO A 98 12.75 5.20 0.05
CA PRO A 98 12.00 6.09 0.92
C PRO A 98 10.57 5.58 1.13
N THR A 99 10.19 5.31 2.38
CA THR A 99 8.93 4.64 2.69
C THR A 99 8.22 5.33 3.85
N LEU A 100 6.91 5.49 3.73
CA LEU A 100 6.02 5.91 4.81
C LEU A 100 5.15 4.70 5.23
N PHE A 101 4.89 4.55 6.52
CA PHE A 101 3.95 3.58 7.06
C PHE A 101 2.85 4.26 7.84
N ALA A 102 1.68 3.65 7.84
CA ALA A 102 0.59 4.02 8.73
C ALA A 102 -0.11 2.79 9.27
N ARG A 103 -0.64 2.93 10.49
CA ARG A 103 -1.73 2.06 10.95
C ARG A 103 -2.99 2.45 10.20
N PHE A 104 -3.75 1.46 9.79
CA PHE A 104 -5.00 1.66 9.07
C PHE A 104 -6.08 0.82 9.73
N ASP A 105 -7.16 1.46 10.13
CA ASP A 105 -8.24 0.80 10.86
C ASP A 105 -9.30 0.29 9.88
N SER A 106 -9.01 -0.84 9.24
CA SER A 106 -9.92 -1.52 8.33
C SER A 106 -9.98 -3.00 8.63
N PHE A 107 -11.14 -3.62 8.37
CA PHE A 107 -11.35 -5.06 8.59
C PHE A 107 -10.37 -5.95 7.79
N TRP A 108 -9.90 -5.48 6.63
CA TRP A 108 -9.02 -6.26 5.74
C TRP A 108 -7.55 -5.80 5.75
N ILE A 109 -7.29 -4.57 6.20
CA ILE A 109 -5.97 -3.92 6.12
C ILE A 109 -5.67 -3.30 7.48
N ALA A 110 -4.59 -3.75 8.12
CA ALA A 110 -4.11 -3.23 9.39
C ALA A 110 -3.05 -2.12 9.22
N HIS A 111 -2.33 -2.15 8.10
CA HIS A 111 -1.25 -1.20 7.82
C HIS A 111 -1.23 -0.82 6.35
N LEU A 112 -0.87 0.43 6.07
CA LEU A 112 -0.52 0.91 4.74
C LEU A 112 0.98 1.17 4.68
N ARG A 113 1.59 0.76 3.58
CA ARG A 113 2.96 1.10 3.18
C ARG A 113 2.90 1.95 1.92
N LEU A 114 3.45 3.14 1.97
CA LEU A 114 3.63 4.05 0.84
C LEU A 114 5.12 4.06 0.50
N GLU A 115 5.52 3.30 -0.50
CA GLU A 115 6.92 3.17 -0.94
C GLU A 115 7.16 4.08 -2.15
N HIS A 116 8.17 4.94 -2.08
CA HIS A 116 8.44 5.94 -3.11
C HIS A 116 8.69 5.29 -4.47
N PHE A 117 7.95 5.77 -5.47
CA PHE A 117 8.08 5.32 -6.84
C PHE A 117 8.87 6.33 -7.67
N ASN A 118 8.30 7.51 -7.96
CA ASN A 118 8.95 8.54 -8.77
C ASN A 118 8.33 9.91 -8.52
N GLY A 119 9.16 10.92 -8.25
CA GLY A 119 8.69 12.25 -7.94
C GLY A 119 7.74 12.21 -6.75
N ASN A 120 6.50 12.67 -6.94
CA ASN A 120 5.50 12.72 -5.87
C ASN A 120 4.62 11.46 -5.80
N LEU A 121 4.92 10.42 -6.58
CA LEU A 121 4.18 9.16 -6.62
C LEU A 121 4.80 8.10 -5.72
N PHE A 122 3.93 7.40 -5.00
CA PHE A 122 4.25 6.32 -4.09
C PHE A 122 3.36 5.11 -4.38
N ASN A 123 3.92 3.91 -4.33
CA ASN A 123 3.16 2.67 -4.38
C ASN A 123 2.53 2.40 -3.02
N VAL A 124 1.20 2.20 -3.02
CA VAL A 124 0.43 1.88 -1.82
C VAL A 124 0.25 0.37 -1.73
N THR A 125 0.66 -0.20 -0.61
CA THR A 125 0.42 -1.60 -0.29
C THR A 125 -0.25 -1.72 1.06
N GLY A 126 -1.42 -2.37 1.09
CA GLY A 126 -2.10 -2.70 2.34
C GLY A 126 -1.65 -4.05 2.86
N TYR A 127 -1.42 -4.15 4.15
CA TYR A 127 -1.02 -5.38 4.83
C TYR A 127 -2.03 -5.78 5.90
N GLN A 128 -2.30 -7.09 5.97
CA GLN A 128 -2.94 -7.71 7.12
C GLN A 128 -1.86 -8.35 7.98
N SER A 129 -2.00 -8.23 9.30
CA SER A 129 -1.19 -8.95 10.29
C SER A 129 -2.10 -9.62 11.30
N ALA A 130 -1.76 -10.84 11.72
CA ALA A 130 -2.43 -11.52 12.81
C ALA A 130 -1.46 -12.46 13.54
N THR A 131 -1.87 -12.92 14.73
CA THR A 131 -1.04 -13.80 15.55
C THR A 131 -1.02 -15.23 15.01
N ILE A 132 0.13 -15.89 15.13
CA ILE A 132 0.30 -17.33 14.92
C ILE A 132 0.88 -18.00 16.17
N LYS A 133 0.70 -19.32 16.26
CA LYS A 133 1.28 -20.16 17.32
C LYS A 133 2.75 -20.52 17.00
N ASP A 134 3.57 -19.52 16.72
CA ASP A 134 5.03 -19.68 16.59
C ASP A 134 5.72 -18.76 17.61
N PRO A 135 6.43 -19.32 18.61
CA PRO A 135 7.10 -18.52 19.64
C PRO A 135 8.28 -17.68 19.12
N LYS A 136 8.86 -18.00 17.95
CA LYS A 136 9.96 -17.24 17.34
C LYS A 136 9.46 -16.14 16.40
N GLN A 137 8.28 -16.32 15.82
CA GLN A 137 7.65 -15.36 14.92
C GLN A 137 6.14 -15.32 15.21
N PRO A 138 5.69 -14.64 16.27
CA PRO A 138 4.32 -14.75 16.75
C PRO A 138 3.30 -14.07 15.84
N TYR A 139 3.72 -13.40 14.77
CA TYR A 139 2.84 -12.76 13.79
C TYR A 139 3.16 -13.22 12.39
N TRP A 140 2.10 -13.35 11.59
CA TRP A 140 2.19 -13.47 10.15
C TRP A 140 1.72 -12.17 9.50
N ALA A 141 2.25 -11.88 8.32
CA ALA A 141 1.85 -10.75 7.52
C ALA A 141 1.57 -11.18 6.07
N ARG A 142 0.52 -10.63 5.46
CA ARG A 142 0.27 -10.76 4.01
C ARG A 142 -0.08 -9.43 3.38
N LYS A 143 0.25 -9.30 2.11
CA LYS A 143 -0.34 -8.29 1.24
C LYS A 143 -1.85 -8.52 1.17
N ALA A 144 -2.61 -7.49 1.51
CA ALA A 144 -4.08 -7.48 1.49
C ALA A 144 -4.61 -6.75 0.25
N THR A 145 -3.84 -5.85 -0.34
CA THR A 145 -4.14 -5.26 -1.65
C THR A 145 -3.91 -6.27 -2.77
N GLY A 146 -4.68 -6.15 -3.85
CA GLY A 146 -4.55 -7.01 -5.04
C GLY A 146 -3.25 -6.78 -5.82
N GLU A 147 -3.17 -7.39 -7.00
CA GLU A 147 -2.00 -7.24 -7.88
C GLU A 147 -2.00 -5.95 -8.70
N SER A 148 -3.16 -5.29 -8.83
CA SER A 148 -3.24 -3.97 -9.47
C SER A 148 -2.48 -2.92 -8.65
N PRO A 149 -1.70 -2.05 -9.32
CA PRO A 149 -0.95 -1.00 -8.62
C PRO A 149 -1.91 0.04 -8.07
N ILE A 150 -1.85 0.23 -6.75
CA ILE A 150 -2.49 1.37 -6.07
C ILE A 150 -1.40 2.41 -5.84
N THR A 151 -1.68 3.67 -6.15
CA THR A 151 -0.72 4.76 -6.01
C THR A 151 -1.23 5.85 -5.10
N ALA A 152 -0.32 6.53 -4.42
CA ALA A 152 -0.55 7.78 -3.72
C ALA A 152 0.27 8.89 -4.38
N GLU A 153 -0.37 10.00 -4.71
CA GLU A 153 0.27 11.18 -5.30
C GLU A 153 0.16 12.37 -4.34
N PHE A 154 1.30 12.88 -3.87
CA PHE A 154 1.35 14.03 -2.95
C PHE A 154 1.26 15.36 -3.69
N VAL A 155 0.50 16.29 -3.12
CA VAL A 155 0.34 17.67 -3.60
C VAL A 155 0.89 18.64 -2.57
N TYR A 156 1.54 19.69 -3.05
CA TYR A 156 2.06 20.78 -2.24
C TYR A 156 1.81 22.12 -2.94
N ASP A 157 1.86 23.19 -2.16
CA ASP A 157 1.77 24.58 -2.60
C ASP A 157 2.92 25.42 -2.00
N SER A 158 2.78 26.74 -1.98
CA SER A 158 3.77 27.65 -1.40
C SER A 158 3.92 27.53 0.12
N GLU A 159 2.94 26.94 0.81
CA GLU A 159 2.90 26.82 2.28
C GLU A 159 3.33 25.42 2.75
N GLY A 160 3.25 24.41 1.89
CA GLY A 160 3.79 23.07 2.14
C GLY A 160 2.95 21.97 1.51
N VAL A 161 3.00 20.77 2.09
CA VAL A 161 2.18 19.64 1.59
C VAL A 161 0.72 19.90 1.92
N VAL A 162 -0.14 19.89 0.90
CA VAL A 162 -1.59 20.11 1.03
C VAL A 162 -2.30 18.79 1.38
N GLY A 163 -1.84 17.68 0.81
CA GLY A 163 -2.49 16.38 0.96
C GLY A 163 -1.96 15.38 -0.07
N PHE A 164 -2.64 14.25 -0.17
CA PHE A 164 -2.37 13.27 -1.22
C PHE A 164 -3.64 12.54 -1.65
N GLY A 165 -3.67 12.16 -2.93
CA GLY A 165 -4.74 11.35 -3.51
C GLY A 165 -4.30 9.90 -3.67
N ILE A 166 -5.19 8.96 -3.37
CA ILE A 166 -5.02 7.53 -3.67
C ILE A 166 -5.84 7.17 -4.92
N THR A 167 -5.25 6.38 -5.82
CA THR A 167 -5.89 5.85 -7.03
C THR A 167 -5.46 4.40 -7.29
N GLY A 168 -6.20 3.66 -8.11
CA GLY A 168 -5.82 2.33 -8.60
C GLY A 168 -6.67 1.19 -8.03
N GLY A 169 -7.94 1.45 -7.71
CA GLY A 169 -8.88 0.47 -7.19
C GLY A 169 -8.79 0.26 -5.69
N PHE A 170 -8.45 1.30 -4.93
CA PHE A 170 -8.39 1.28 -3.47
C PHE A 170 -9.77 1.02 -2.83
N TRP A 171 -10.85 1.49 -3.45
CA TRP A 171 -12.22 1.19 -3.02
C TRP A 171 -12.65 -0.27 -3.27
N GLY A 172 -11.85 -1.03 -4.02
CA GLY A 172 -12.13 -2.41 -4.42
C GLY A 172 -13.23 -2.54 -5.49
N PRO A 173 -13.32 -3.70 -6.17
CA PRO A 173 -14.41 -3.98 -7.11
C PRO A 173 -15.66 -4.40 -6.31
N VAL A 174 -16.30 -3.48 -5.60
CA VAL A 174 -17.50 -3.80 -4.83
C VAL A 174 -18.73 -3.70 -5.74
N GLY A 175 -18.97 -4.75 -6.53
CA GLY A 175 -20.29 -5.11 -7.07
C GLY A 175 -21.00 -4.12 -8.00
N MET A 176 -20.43 -2.96 -8.26
CA MET A 176 -20.93 -1.95 -9.19
C MET A 176 -19.75 -1.44 -10.00
N GLU A 177 -19.93 -1.30 -11.30
CA GLU A 177 -18.99 -0.64 -12.22
C GLU A 177 -18.93 0.85 -11.88
N VAL A 178 -18.34 1.20 -10.74
CA VAL A 178 -18.10 2.60 -10.36
C VAL A 178 -16.97 3.09 -11.26
N GLU A 179 -17.27 4.07 -12.09
CA GLU A 179 -16.25 4.73 -12.90
C GLU A 179 -15.20 5.40 -12.01
N ASP A 180 -13.93 5.26 -12.37
CA ASP A 180 -12.84 5.97 -11.72
C ASP A 180 -13.07 7.49 -11.77
N PRO A 181 -12.75 8.23 -10.68
CA PRO A 181 -12.82 9.68 -10.68
C PRO A 181 -11.97 10.31 -11.79
N LYS A 182 -12.52 11.33 -12.47
CA LYS A 182 -11.88 12.02 -13.60
C LYS A 182 -11.67 13.49 -13.26
N GLY A 183 -10.54 14.04 -13.68
CA GLY A 183 -10.22 15.44 -13.48
C GLY A 183 -8.81 15.84 -13.89
N LYS A 184 -8.48 17.11 -13.72
CA LYS A 184 -7.17 17.66 -14.08
C LYS A 184 -6.20 17.64 -12.89
N THR A 185 -6.74 17.82 -11.69
CA THR A 185 -5.95 17.82 -10.45
C THR A 185 -5.87 16.42 -9.84
N VAL A 186 -4.86 16.21 -9.00
CA VAL A 186 -4.72 14.96 -8.21
C VAL A 186 -5.98 14.69 -7.40
N LYS A 187 -6.50 15.73 -6.73
CA LYS A 187 -7.69 15.62 -5.88
C LYS A 187 -8.94 15.20 -6.66
N GLU A 188 -9.15 15.71 -7.86
CA GLU A 188 -10.31 15.35 -8.70
C GLU A 188 -10.22 13.93 -9.26
N ARG A 189 -9.00 13.41 -9.50
CA ARG A 189 -8.78 12.03 -9.97
C ARG A 189 -8.67 11.01 -8.82
N ALA A 190 -8.59 11.48 -7.58
CA ALA A 190 -8.39 10.61 -6.43
C ALA A 190 -9.67 9.85 -6.10
N GLU A 191 -9.53 8.55 -5.86
CA GLU A 191 -10.55 7.78 -5.15
C GLU A 191 -10.61 8.27 -3.69
N VAL A 192 -9.48 8.32 -3.00
CA VAL A 192 -9.43 8.85 -1.62
C VAL A 192 -8.56 10.08 -1.55
N TRP A 193 -9.04 11.15 -0.92
CA TRP A 193 -8.27 12.38 -0.74
C TRP A 193 -7.99 12.65 0.74
N TYR A 194 -6.74 12.44 1.13
CA TYR A 194 -6.25 12.77 2.46
C TYR A 194 -5.72 14.19 2.49
N SER A 195 -6.44 15.08 3.19
CA SER A 195 -5.97 16.44 3.44
C SER A 195 -4.98 16.45 4.61
N ARG A 196 -3.89 17.20 4.51
CA ARG A 196 -2.96 17.38 5.63
C ARG A 196 -3.67 18.13 6.77
N LYS A 197 -3.38 17.74 8.01
CA LYS A 197 -3.80 18.42 9.23
C LYS A 197 -2.70 19.28 9.82
#